data_AF-A0A2E9QI21-F1
#
_entry.id   AF-A0A2E9QI21-F1
#
_cell.length_a   1.000
_cell.length_b   1.000
_cell.length_c   1.000
_cell.angle_alpha   90.00
_cell.angle_beta   90.00
_cell.angle_gamma   90.00
#
_symmetry.space_group_name_H-M   'P 1'
#
loop_
_entity.id
_entity.type
_entity.pdbx_description
1 polymer ?
#
loop_
_entity_poly.entity_id
_entity_poly.type
_entity_poly.pdbx_seq_one_letter_code
_entity_poly.pdbx_strand_id
1 'polypeptide(L)' 'MDALKIAEHHLVHLNEYILREEIDVIDKGTELINDFSSISFIIIDNSLVEKLRVALKPHKGFIVE' A
#
# COMPACT_ATOMS: atom_id res chain seq x y z
N MET A 1 12.41 11.12 -9.80
CA MET A 1 13.49 10.52 -8.98
C MET A 1 13.22 10.64 -7.47
N ASP A 2 12.53 11.69 -7.00
CA ASP A 2 12.16 11.83 -5.57
C ASP A 2 10.82 11.16 -5.22
N ALA A 3 9.83 11.19 -6.13
CA ALA A 3 8.53 10.56 -5.89
C ALA A 3 8.67 9.08 -5.51
N LEU A 4 9.42 8.29 -6.31
CA LEU A 4 9.62 6.86 -6.07
C LEU A 4 10.24 6.59 -4.70
N LYS A 5 11.27 7.36 -4.31
CA LYS A 5 11.90 7.23 -2.98
C LYS A 5 10.93 7.51 -1.84
N ILE A 6 10.02 8.46 -2.02
CA ILE A 6 8.96 8.76 -1.05
C ILE A 6 8.01 7.56 -0.96
N ALA A 7 7.57 6.99 -2.09
CA ALA A 7 6.73 5.80 -2.09
C ALA A 7 7.44 4.60 -1.45
N GLU A 8 8.74 4.40 -1.69
CA GLU A 8 9.54 3.35 -1.05
C GLU A 8 9.58 3.54 0.46
N HIS A 9 9.76 4.77 0.94
CA HIS A 9 9.71 5.08 2.37
C HIS A 9 8.33 4.81 2.97
N HIS A 10 7.24 5.15 2.27
CA HIS A 10 5.89 4.81 2.71
C HIS A 10 5.65 3.29 2.75
N LEU A 11 6.23 2.53 1.81
CA LEU A 11 6.16 1.07 1.84
C LEU A 11 6.87 0.48 3.06
N VAL A 12 7.97 1.07 3.53
CA VAL A 12 8.63 0.66 4.79
C VAL A 12 7.68 0.80 5.97
N HIS A 13 7.03 1.97 6.13
CA HIS A 13 6.03 2.19 7.20
C HIS A 13 4.83 1.26 7.09
N LEU A 14 4.37 1.01 5.86
CA LEU A 14 3.26 0.07 5.61
C LEU A 14 3.64 -1.36 6.01
N ASN A 15 4.89 -1.77 5.77
CA ASN A 15 5.42 -3.07 6.19
C ASN A 15 5.47 -3.21 7.71
N GLU A 16 5.92 -2.17 8.41
CA GLU A 16 5.94 -2.16 9.88
C GLU A 16 4.52 -2.31 10.45
N TYR A 17 3.54 -1.61 9.86
CA TYR A 17 2.14 -1.73 10.23
C TYR A 17 1.60 -3.14 9.98
N ILE A 18 1.84 -3.71 8.79
CA ILE A 18 1.41 -5.07 8.43
C ILE A 18 1.94 -6.09 9.43
N LEU A 19 3.22 -6.01 9.77
CA LEU A 19 3.86 -6.93 10.72
C LEU A 19 3.30 -6.77 12.14
N ARG A 20 3.08 -5.53 12.59
CA ARG A 20 2.55 -5.25 13.93
C ARG A 20 1.11 -5.72 14.11
N GLU A 21 0.30 -5.59 13.08
CA GLU A 21 -1.13 -5.91 13.10
C GLU A 21 -1.44 -7.32 12.57
N GLU A 22 -0.40 -8.11 12.25
CA GLU A 22 -0.47 -9.47 11.73
C GLU A 22 -1.43 -9.59 10.52
N ILE A 23 -1.30 -8.65 9.58
CA ILE A 23 -2.18 -8.58 8.40
C ILE A 23 -1.64 -9.52 7.32
N ASP A 24 -2.49 -10.40 6.82
CA ASP A 24 -2.16 -11.22 5.66
C ASP A 24 -2.24 -10.39 4.37
N VAL A 25 -1.13 -10.33 3.65
CA VAL A 25 -0.96 -9.50 2.44
C VAL A 25 -0.49 -10.42 1.32
N ILE A 26 -1.25 -10.40 0.22
CA ILE A 26 -0.99 -11.21 -0.97
C ILE A 26 0.26 -10.70 -1.70
N ASP A 27 0.34 -9.38 -1.88
CA ASP A 27 1.49 -8.72 -2.50
C ASP A 27 1.58 -7.25 -2.05
N LYS A 28 2.71 -6.61 -2.28
CA LYS A 28 2.95 -5.22 -1.91
C LYS A 28 4.10 -4.64 -2.72
N GLY A 29 4.07 -3.34 -2.92
CA GLY A 29 5.12 -2.72 -3.71
C GLY A 29 5.00 -1.22 -3.83
N THR A 30 5.83 -0.71 -4.73
CA THR A 30 5.72 0.65 -5.22
C THR A 30 5.63 0.63 -6.74
N GLU A 31 5.00 1.64 -7.28
CA GLU A 31 4.86 1.80 -8.73
C GLU A 31 5.09 3.26 -9.09
N LEU A 32 5.91 3.50 -10.11
CA LEU A 32 6.05 4.80 -10.74
C LEU A 32 4.94 4.98 -11.76
N ILE A 33 4.02 5.91 -11.49
CA ILE A 33 2.88 6.18 -12.37
C ILE A 33 3.31 7.09 -13.53
N ASN A 34 4.15 8.09 -13.23
CA ASN A 34 4.84 8.93 -14.20
C ASN A 34 6.04 9.63 -13.52
N ASP A 35 6.77 10.47 -14.25
CA ASP A 35 7.98 11.14 -13.76
C ASP A 35 7.81 11.94 -12.46
N PHE A 36 6.57 12.36 -12.14
CA PHE A 36 6.24 13.21 -11.01
C PHE A 36 5.41 12.53 -9.91
N SER A 37 4.92 11.30 -10.14
CA SER A 37 4.09 10.59 -9.15
C SER A 37 4.36 9.10 -9.09
N SER A 38 4.31 8.58 -7.87
CA SER A 38 4.43 7.16 -7.57
C SER A 38 3.51 6.81 -6.39
N ILE A 39 3.22 5.53 -6.27
CA ILE A 39 2.37 5.00 -5.20
C ILE A 39 3.10 3.89 -4.45
N SER A 40 2.71 3.67 -3.21
CA SER A 40 2.94 2.43 -2.45
C SER A 40 1.60 1.73 -2.29
N PHE A 41 1.55 0.42 -2.46
CA PHE A 41 0.31 -0.36 -2.40
C PHE A 41 0.51 -1.68 -1.67
N ILE A 42 -0.61 -2.25 -1.23
CA ILE A 42 -0.75 -3.63 -0.76
C ILE A 42 -1.94 -4.26 -1.49
N ILE A 43 -1.82 -5.54 -1.78
CA ILE A 43 -2.87 -6.39 -2.30
C ILE A 43 -3.28 -7.32 -1.17
N ILE A 44 -4.57 -7.36 -0.87
CA ILE A 44 -5.15 -8.09 0.26
C ILE A 44 -6.38 -8.84 -0.19
N ASP A 45 -6.80 -9.82 0.61
CA ASP A 45 -8.11 -10.44 0.44
C ASP A 45 -9.25 -9.43 0.66
N ASN A 46 -10.34 -9.60 -0.09
CA ASN A 46 -11.50 -8.71 -0.02
C ASN A 46 -12.12 -8.61 1.38
N SER A 47 -11.99 -9.66 2.21
CA SER A 47 -12.48 -9.66 3.59
C SER A 47 -11.80 -8.61 4.48
N LEU A 48 -10.58 -8.16 4.13
CA LEU A 48 -9.81 -7.19 4.90
C LEU A 48 -10.04 -5.74 4.47
N VAL A 49 -10.73 -5.51 3.34
CA VAL A 49 -10.85 -4.18 2.72
C VAL A 49 -11.50 -3.16 3.65
N GLU A 50 -12.57 -3.51 4.36
CA GLU A 50 -13.26 -2.56 5.26
C GLU A 50 -12.37 -2.18 6.45
N LYS A 51 -11.74 -3.17 7.09
CA LYS A 51 -10.80 -2.96 8.22
C LYS A 51 -9.67 -2.01 7.80
N LEU A 52 -9.03 -2.27 6.67
CA LEU A 52 -7.88 -1.50 6.23
C LEU A 52 -8.25 -0.12 5.67
N ARG A 53 -9.43 0.05 5.06
CA ARG A 53 -9.93 1.38 4.67
C ARG A 53 -10.09 2.30 5.87
N VAL A 54 -10.66 1.80 6.96
CA VAL A 54 -10.86 2.59 8.18
C VAL A 54 -9.52 2.94 8.83
N ALA A 55 -8.61 1.96 8.93
CA ALA A 55 -7.34 2.14 9.64
C ALA A 55 -6.32 2.99 8.86
N LEU A 56 -6.15 2.72 7.56
CA LEU A 56 -5.11 3.33 6.74
C LEU A 56 -5.58 4.55 5.95
N LYS A 57 -6.89 4.70 5.73
CA LYS A 57 -7.51 5.77 4.93
C LYS A 57 -6.77 6.00 3.60
N PRO A 58 -6.60 4.95 2.77
CA PRO A 58 -5.83 5.06 1.54
C PRO A 58 -6.51 6.04 0.56
N HIS A 59 -5.71 6.68 -0.30
CA HIS A 59 -6.23 7.61 -1.30
C HIS A 59 -7.14 6.94 -2.32
N LYS A 60 -6.84 5.68 -2.71
CA LYS A 60 -7.55 4.90 -3.72
C LYS A 60 -7.51 3.41 -3.37
N GLY A 61 -8.44 2.64 -3.91
CA GLY A 61 -8.43 1.19 -3.91
C GLY A 61 -8.99 0.66 -5.22
N PHE A 62 -8.46 -0.46 -5.70
CA PHE A 62 -8.81 -1.07 -6.98
C PHE A 62 -9.07 -2.55 -6.79
N ILE A 63 -9.91 -3.14 -7.63
CA ILE A 63 -10.05 -4.60 -7.72
C ILE A 63 -8.91 -5.09 -8.63
N VAL A 64 -8.20 -6.13 -8.19
CA VAL A 64 -7.16 -6.81 -8.97
C VAL A 64 -7.73 -8.16 -9.40
N GLU A 65 -7.60 -8.51 -10.69
CA GLU A 65 -8.06 -9.77 -11.29
C GLU A 65 -6.97 -10.86 -11.27
#